data_AF-A0A2V9LEY8-F1
#
_entry.id   AF-A0A2V9LEY8-F1
#
_cell.length_a   1.000
_cell.length_b   1.000
_cell.length_c   1.000
_cell.angle_alpha   90.00
_cell.angle_beta   90.00
_cell.angle_gamma   90.00
#
_symmetry.space_group_name_H-M   'P 1'
#
loop_
_entity.id
_entity.type
_entity.pdbx_description
1 polymer ?
#
loop_
_entity_poly.entity_id
_entity_poly.type
_entity_poly.pdbx_seq_one_letter_code
_entity_poly.pdbx_strand_id
1 'polypeptide(L)' 'MSEQEVLVLSTKDRDRLKVLHEVKRKHLTQRAAAQRLGISDRWVRKLLV' A
#
# COMPACT_ATOMS: atom_id res chain seq x y z
N MET A 1 17.44 5.91 19.48
CA MET A 1 15.97 5.79 19.41
C MET A 1 15.53 6.69 18.28
N SER A 2 14.99 6.16 17.18
CA SER A 2 14.52 7.02 16.08
C SER A 2 13.37 7.87 16.59
N GLU A 3 13.46 9.20 16.45
CA GLU A 3 12.33 10.10 16.69
C GLU A 3 11.25 9.74 15.66
N GLN A 4 10.20 9.08 16.14
CA GLN A 4 9.09 8.65 15.30
C GLN A 4 8.05 9.76 15.33
N GLU A 5 8.07 10.60 14.29
CA GLU A 5 7.05 11.60 14.09
C GLU A 5 5.71 10.88 13.77
N VAL A 6 4.69 11.12 14.60
CA VAL A 6 3.38 10.46 14.44
C VAL A 6 2.63 11.15 13.32
N LEU A 7 2.52 10.48 12.18
CA LEU A 7 1.72 10.92 11.04
C LEU A 7 0.25 10.52 11.22
N VAL A 8 -0.63 11.51 11.28
CA VAL A 8 -2.09 11.29 11.29
C VAL A 8 -2.55 11.03 9.87
N LEU A 9 -3.05 9.81 9.62
CA LEU A 9 -3.54 9.37 8.32
C LEU A 9 -5.04 9.09 8.38
N SER A 10 -5.74 9.35 7.28
CA SER A 10 -7.11 8.87 7.12
C SER A 10 -7.15 7.33 7.14
N THR A 11 -8.29 6.75 7.51
CA THR A 11 -8.46 5.29 7.47
C THR A 11 -8.22 4.73 6.07
N LYS A 12 -8.66 5.44 5.02
CA LYS A 12 -8.44 5.06 3.63
C LYS A 12 -6.96 5.02 3.26
N ASP A 13 -6.18 6.01 3.72
CA ASP A 13 -4.73 6.04 3.46
C ASP A 13 -4.01 4.92 4.20
N ARG A 14 -4.41 4.63 5.44
CA ARG A 14 -3.89 3.49 6.20
C ARG A 14 -4.19 2.16 5.52
N ASP A 15 -5.41 1.96 5.04
CA ASP A 15 -5.79 0.73 4.35
C ASP A 15 -5.04 0.57 3.03
N ARG A 16 -4.85 1.67 2.29
CA ARG A 16 -4.00 1.66 1.09
C ARG A 16 -2.57 1.24 1.41
N LEU A 17 -1.97 1.79 2.46
CA LEU A 17 -0.62 1.41 2.90
C LEU A 17 -0.54 -0.05 3.32
N LYS A 18 -1.53 -0.57 4.04
CA LYS A 18 -1.60 -2.00 4.38
C LYS A 18 -1.62 -2.88 3.14
N VAL A 19 -2.44 -2.55 2.15
CA VAL A 19 -2.51 -3.33 0.89
C VAL A 19 -1.15 -3.34 0.18
N LEU A 20 -0.48 -2.18 0.08
CA LEU A 20 0.85 -2.11 -0.52
C LEU A 20 1.91 -2.89 0.27
N HIS A 21 1.82 -2.88 1.60
CA HIS A 21 2.70 -3.65 2.48
C HIS A 21 2.59 -5.16 2.23
N GLU A 22 1.38 -5.69 2.09
CA GLU A 22 1.17 -7.12 1.78
C GLU A 22 1.72 -7.51 0.40
N VAL A 23 1.69 -6.60 -0.57
CA VAL A 23 2.35 -6.84 -1.87
C VAL A 23 3.86 -6.89 -1.72
N LYS A 24 4.45 -5.96 -0.96
CA LYS A 24 5.90 -5.95 -0.70
C LYS A 24 6.38 -7.21 0.01
N ARG A 25 5.55 -7.77 0.90
CA ARG A 25 5.79 -9.06 1.57
C ARG A 25 5.51 -10.29 0.70
N LYS A 26 5.08 -10.11 -0.55
CA LYS A 26 4.68 -11.18 -1.49
C LYS A 26 3.49 -12.02 -1.00
N HIS A 27 2.71 -11.52 -0.04
CA HIS A 27 1.46 -12.15 0.42
C HIS A 27 0.28 -11.80 -0.47
N LEU A 28 0.39 -10.72 -1.25
CA LEU A 28 -0.64 -10.25 -2.17
C LEU A 28 -0.02 -9.97 -3.54
N THR A 29 -0.70 -10.39 -4.61
CA THR A 29 -0.23 -10.07 -5.97
C THR A 29 -0.55 -8.62 -6.34
N GLN A 30 0.24 -8.03 -7.26
CA GLN A 30 -0.01 -6.68 -7.77
C GLN A 30 -1.42 -6.54 -8.38
N ARG A 31 -1.90 -7.58 -9.08
CA ARG A 31 -3.24 -7.64 -9.67
C ARG A 31 -4.35 -7.66 -8.61
N ALA A 32 -4.17 -8.43 -7.53
CA ALA A 32 -5.15 -8.46 -6.44
C ALA A 32 -5.18 -7.12 -5.68
N ALA A 33 -4.02 -6.50 -5.47
CA ALA A 33 -3.93 -5.18 -4.88
C ALA A 33 -4.60 -4.10 -5.75
N ALA A 34 -4.41 -4.15 -7.06
CA ALA A 34 -5.05 -3.26 -8.03
C ALA A 34 -6.58 -3.29 -7.91
N GLN A 35 -7.18 -4.49 -7.80
CA GLN A 35 -8.61 -4.65 -7.58
C GLN A 35 -9.06 -4.05 -6.24
N ARG A 36 -8.34 -4.31 -5.14
CA ARG A 36 -8.68 -3.76 -3.81
C ARG A 36 -8.56 -2.24 -3.74
N LEU A 37 -7.60 -1.67 -4.46
CA LEU A 37 -7.33 -0.24 -4.48
C LEU A 37 -8.13 0.51 -5.54
N GLY A 38 -8.81 -0.19 -6.45
CA GLY A 38 -9.54 0.43 -7.57
C GLY A 38 -8.62 1.16 -8.56
N ILE A 39 -7.38 0.68 -8.75
CA ILE A 39 -6.38 1.27 -9.65
C ILE A 39 -5.78 0.20 -10.56
N SER A 40 -5.07 0.59 -11.63
CA SER A 40 -4.35 -0.37 -12.48
C SER A 40 -3.17 -1.02 -11.75
N ASP A 41 -2.81 -2.24 -12.15
CA ASP A 41 -1.57 -2.92 -11.72
C ASP A 41 -0.30 -2.11 -12.03
N ARG A 42 -0.28 -1.35 -13.13
CA ARG A 42 0.79 -0.40 -13.45
C ARG A 42 0.93 0.69 -12.38
N TRP A 43 -0.19 1.19 -11.86
CA TRP A 43 -0.20 2.16 -10.76
C TRP A 43 0.26 1.53 -9.45
N VAL A 44 -0.14 0.29 -9.16
CA VAL A 44 0.38 -0.46 -8.01
C VAL A 44 1.90 -0.60 -8.10
N ARG A 45 2.43 -0.97 -9.27
CA ARG A 45 3.88 -1.08 -9.48
C ARG A 45 4.61 0.22 -9.19
N LYS A 46 4.08 1.37 -9.63
CA LYS A 46 4.67 2.70 -9.35
C LYS A 46 4.70 3.05 -7.85
N LEU A 47 3.75 2.54 -7.07
CA LEU A 47 3.66 2.80 -5.62
C LEU A 47 4.57 1.89 -4.78
N LEU A 48 5.20 0.89 -5.40
CA LEU A 48 6.11 -0.06 -4.76
C LEU A 48 7.59 0.28 -4.98
N VAL A 49 7.89 1.27 -5.83
CA VAL A 49 9.25 1.73 -6.17
C VAL A 49 9.80 2.61 -5.06
#